data_AF-A0AA37UPW9-F1
#
_entry.id   AF-A0AA37UPW9-F1
#
_cell.length_a   1.000
_cell.length_b   1.000
_cell.length_c   1.000
_cell.angle_alpha   90.00
_cell.angle_beta   90.00
_cell.angle_gamma   90.00
#
_symmetry.space_group_name_H-M   'P 1'
#
loop_
_entity.id
_entity.type
_entity.pdbx_description
1 polymer ?
#
loop_
_entity_poly.entity_id
_entity_poly.type
_entity_poly.pdbx_seq_one_letter_code
_entity_poly.pdbx_strand_id
1 'polypeptide(L)'
;MRIDSLLRAAVSLLAPRRTSAAPRDRRRSRPAAPSPSAGPKPSAPSLAPSGATIREYDVEGWGTPSLSYSPDPDNEADPGEVVWGWVPYEDDPRQGKDRPVLVVGTRGRDLVGVQLTSKDHSRDGGREAARGRTWVDVGSGAWDSRGRESEVRVDRVLLVPRGAVRREGATLARVRFDVVVAALRGHHGW
;
A
#
# COMPACT_ATOMS: atom_id res chain seq x y z
N MET A 1 25.60 37.99 -10.71
CA MET A 1 26.69 37.68 -11.66
C MET A 1 26.72 36.16 -11.81
N ARG A 2 26.29 35.66 -12.98
CA ARG A 2 26.23 34.24 -13.32
C ARG A 2 27.64 33.74 -13.63
N ILE A 3 27.99 32.53 -13.24
CA ILE A 3 29.13 31.81 -13.81
C ILE A 3 28.71 30.36 -14.01
N ASP A 4 28.57 30.01 -15.28
CA ASP A 4 28.36 28.67 -15.79
C ASP A 4 29.66 27.83 -15.75
N SER A 5 29.47 26.52 -15.81
CA SER A 5 30.14 25.60 -16.77
C SER A 5 31.41 24.80 -16.40
N LEU A 6 31.33 23.52 -16.83
CA LEU A 6 32.39 22.61 -17.34
C LEU A 6 33.24 21.88 -16.27
N LEU A 7 33.79 20.66 -16.46
CA LEU A 7 34.20 19.94 -17.67
C LEU A 7 34.43 18.43 -17.34
N ARG A 8 34.40 17.59 -18.38
CA ARG A 8 34.81 16.18 -18.41
C ARG A 8 36.33 15.98 -18.28
N ALA A 9 36.74 14.77 -17.84
CA ALA A 9 37.58 13.79 -18.58
C ALA A 9 38.73 13.16 -17.77
N ALA A 10 38.89 11.83 -17.90
CA ALA A 10 40.20 11.17 -17.99
C ALA A 10 40.05 9.75 -18.60
N VAL A 11 40.88 9.46 -19.60
CA VAL A 11 41.08 8.20 -20.34
C VAL A 11 42.55 7.81 -20.18
N SER A 12 42.87 6.51 -20.06
CA SER A 12 44.14 5.86 -20.48
C SER A 12 44.13 4.38 -20.05
N LEU A 13 44.87 3.43 -20.62
CA LEU A 13 45.23 2.99 -21.99
C LEU A 13 45.90 1.59 -21.81
N LEU A 14 45.96 0.81 -22.88
CA LEU A 14 46.26 -0.63 -23.05
C LEU A 14 47.62 -1.21 -22.54
N ALA A 15 47.57 -2.45 -21.97
CA ALA A 15 48.18 -3.78 -22.36
C ALA A 15 49.67 -3.91 -22.83
N PRO A 16 50.42 -5.08 -22.73
CA PRO A 16 50.03 -6.41 -23.28
C PRO A 16 50.57 -7.76 -22.66
N ARG A 17 49.82 -8.82 -23.00
CA ARG A 17 50.04 -10.28 -23.30
C ARG A 17 51.34 -11.06 -22.98
N ARG A 18 51.18 -12.33 -22.55
CA ARG A 18 51.70 -13.57 -23.22
C ARG A 18 51.02 -14.87 -22.75
N THR A 19 51.09 -15.87 -23.63
CA THR A 19 50.31 -17.13 -23.85
C THR A 19 50.78 -18.38 -23.08
N SER A 20 49.90 -19.38 -22.86
CA SER A 20 50.09 -20.77 -23.36
C SER A 20 48.92 -21.76 -23.10
N ALA A 21 48.68 -22.61 -24.12
CA ALA A 21 48.25 -24.03 -24.18
C ALA A 21 46.94 -24.58 -23.55
N ALA A 22 46.21 -25.36 -24.37
CA ALA A 22 45.10 -26.28 -24.03
C ALA A 22 45.60 -27.73 -23.78
N PRO A 23 44.81 -28.63 -23.14
CA PRO A 23 43.96 -29.54 -23.93
C PRO A 23 42.65 -30.08 -23.29
N ARG A 24 41.74 -30.51 -24.18
CA ARG A 24 40.73 -31.62 -24.16
C ARG A 24 39.75 -31.87 -23.00
N ASP A 25 38.47 -31.75 -23.39
CA ASP A 25 37.32 -32.67 -23.22
C ASP A 25 36.86 -33.08 -21.81
N ARG A 26 35.63 -32.64 -21.47
CA ARG A 26 34.64 -33.40 -20.70
C ARG A 26 33.27 -32.71 -20.74
N ARG A 27 32.40 -33.30 -21.54
CA ARG A 27 30.93 -33.20 -21.50
C ARG A 27 30.44 -33.18 -20.03
N ARG A 28 29.89 -32.04 -19.57
CA ARG A 28 29.13 -31.97 -18.31
C ARG A 28 27.91 -31.06 -18.51
N SER A 29 26.77 -31.66 -18.23
CA SER A 29 25.40 -31.15 -18.35
C SER A 29 25.21 -29.83 -17.60
N ARG A 30 24.71 -28.79 -18.30
CA ARG A 30 24.23 -27.55 -17.66
C ARG A 30 22.89 -27.82 -16.97
N PRO A 31 22.71 -27.51 -15.67
CA PRO A 31 21.37 -27.38 -15.12
C PRO A 31 20.71 -26.11 -15.67
N ALA A 32 19.40 -26.20 -15.88
CA ALA A 32 18.54 -25.20 -16.50
C ALA A 32 18.56 -23.86 -15.73
N ALA A 33 18.42 -22.78 -16.49
CA ALA A 33 18.18 -21.44 -15.95
C ALA A 33 16.87 -21.42 -15.13
N PRO A 34 16.79 -20.69 -14.00
CA PRO A 34 15.53 -20.48 -13.32
C PRO A 34 14.60 -19.63 -14.19
N SER A 35 13.38 -20.13 -14.39
CA SER A 35 12.27 -19.44 -15.05
C SER A 35 12.03 -18.05 -14.43
N PRO A 36 11.59 -17.05 -15.21
CA PRO A 36 11.23 -15.75 -14.67
C PRO A 36 10.04 -15.91 -13.71
N SER A 37 10.24 -15.56 -12.44
CA SER A 37 9.16 -15.45 -11.46
C SER A 37 8.10 -14.50 -12.01
N ALA A 38 6.93 -15.06 -12.33
CA ALA A 38 5.74 -14.29 -12.63
C ALA A 38 5.49 -13.34 -11.46
N GLY A 39 5.47 -12.03 -11.72
CA GLY A 39 4.98 -11.07 -10.75
C GLY A 39 3.55 -11.44 -10.32
N PRO A 40 3.11 -11.10 -9.10
CA PRO A 40 1.73 -11.27 -8.67
C PRO A 40 0.84 -10.57 -9.67
N LYS A 41 -0.05 -11.36 -10.28
CA LYS A 41 -1.14 -10.84 -11.08
C LYS A 41 -2.00 -9.93 -10.20
N PRO A 42 -2.54 -8.81 -10.72
CA PRO A 42 -3.51 -8.03 -9.97
C PRO A 42 -4.65 -8.96 -9.52
N SER A 43 -4.98 -8.94 -8.22
CA SER A 43 -6.03 -9.77 -7.65
C SER A 43 -7.34 -9.51 -8.40
N ALA A 44 -7.89 -10.57 -8.99
CA ALA A 44 -9.16 -10.50 -9.71
C ALA A 44 -10.32 -10.14 -8.74
N PRO A 45 -11.38 -9.48 -9.24
CA PRO A 45 -12.60 -9.28 -8.45
C PRO A 45 -13.12 -10.61 -7.92
N SER A 46 -13.56 -10.63 -6.66
CA SER A 46 -14.28 -11.77 -6.08
C SER A 46 -15.63 -11.33 -5.53
N LEU A 47 -16.54 -12.28 -5.36
CA LEU A 47 -17.82 -12.06 -4.69
C LEU A 47 -17.61 -11.75 -3.20
N ALA A 48 -18.58 -11.03 -2.62
CA ALA A 48 -18.63 -10.75 -1.19
C ALA A 48 -18.70 -12.06 -0.37
N PRO A 49 -17.99 -12.14 0.78
CA PRO A 49 -18.10 -13.28 1.68
C PRO A 49 -19.46 -13.29 2.40
N SER A 50 -19.96 -14.46 2.77
CA SER A 50 -21.29 -14.66 3.39
C SER A 50 -21.40 -14.25 4.86
N GLY A 51 -20.34 -13.67 5.45
CA GLY A 51 -20.24 -13.31 6.87
C GLY A 51 -20.19 -11.80 7.10
N ALA A 52 -19.58 -11.37 8.20
CA ALA A 52 -19.35 -9.95 8.45
C ALA A 52 -18.47 -9.35 7.34
N THR A 53 -18.91 -8.24 6.74
CA THR A 53 -18.21 -7.59 5.63
C THR A 53 -17.84 -6.16 5.96
N ILE A 54 -16.72 -5.71 5.39
CA ILE A 54 -16.36 -4.30 5.37
C ILE A 54 -17.37 -3.57 4.48
N ARG A 55 -17.87 -2.43 4.96
CA ARG A 55 -18.82 -1.56 4.25
C ARG A 55 -18.45 -0.10 4.44
N GLU A 56 -19.09 0.77 3.68
CA GLU A 56 -18.91 2.21 3.86
C GLU A 56 -19.45 2.65 5.22
N TYR A 57 -18.72 3.56 5.86
CA TYR A 57 -19.11 4.17 7.12
C TYR A 57 -20.08 5.32 6.83
N ASP A 58 -21.23 5.33 7.49
CA ASP A 58 -22.24 6.38 7.35
C ASP A 58 -21.81 7.63 8.14
N VAL A 59 -21.00 8.49 7.50
CA VAL A 59 -20.46 9.71 8.13
C VAL A 59 -21.58 10.68 8.50
N GLU A 60 -22.61 10.80 7.67
CA GLU A 60 -23.73 11.72 7.92
C GLU A 60 -24.59 11.25 9.10
N GLY A 61 -24.90 9.94 9.15
CA GLY A 61 -25.74 9.36 10.18
C GLY A 61 -25.02 9.07 11.50
N TRP A 62 -23.72 8.77 11.48
CA TRP A 62 -22.96 8.41 12.68
C TRP A 62 -21.96 9.48 13.14
N GLY A 63 -21.65 10.47 12.31
CA GLY A 63 -20.71 11.54 12.63
C GLY A 63 -19.26 11.07 12.73
N THR A 64 -18.47 11.79 13.52
CA THR A 64 -17.04 11.48 13.72
C THR A 64 -16.85 10.17 14.50
N PRO A 65 -16.10 9.19 13.97
CA PRO A 65 -15.74 7.99 14.72
C PRO A 65 -14.78 8.33 15.87
N SER A 66 -14.59 7.39 16.82
CA SER A 66 -13.61 7.56 17.91
C SER A 66 -12.18 7.38 17.39
N LEU A 67 -11.64 8.44 16.77
CA LEU A 67 -10.29 8.46 16.22
C LEU A 67 -9.24 8.35 17.34
N SER A 68 -8.31 7.41 17.21
CA SER A 68 -7.29 7.14 18.22
C SER A 68 -6.07 6.45 17.60
N TYR A 69 -4.93 6.54 18.28
CA TYR A 69 -3.73 5.78 17.94
C TYR A 69 -3.31 4.96 19.15
N SER A 70 -3.51 3.66 19.06
CA SER A 70 -3.24 2.69 20.13
C SER A 70 -2.93 1.33 19.51
N PRO A 71 -1.92 1.22 18.62
CA PRO A 71 -1.58 -0.06 18.01
C PRO A 71 -1.01 -1.01 19.07
N ASP A 72 -1.49 -2.25 19.09
CA ASP A 72 -0.98 -3.33 19.93
C ASP A 72 -0.87 -4.61 19.07
N PRO A 73 0.34 -5.13 18.83
CA PRO A 73 0.52 -6.30 17.96
C PRO A 73 0.18 -7.61 18.71
N ASP A 74 -1.08 -7.78 19.09
CA ASP A 74 -1.59 -8.91 19.88
C ASP A 74 -2.40 -9.95 19.06
N ASN A 75 -2.44 -9.78 17.73
CA ASN A 75 -3.32 -10.51 16.78
C ASN A 75 -4.79 -10.09 16.84
N GLU A 76 -5.09 -8.94 17.45
CA GLU A 76 -6.30 -8.19 17.22
C GLU A 76 -5.99 -6.85 16.55
N ALA A 77 -6.85 -6.48 15.59
CA ALA A 77 -6.68 -5.25 14.85
C ALA A 77 -7.01 -4.01 15.71
N ASP A 78 -6.08 -3.06 15.76
CA ASP A 78 -6.23 -1.82 16.54
C ASP A 78 -5.97 -0.51 15.78
N PRO A 79 -6.47 0.63 16.29
CA PRO A 79 -6.22 1.95 15.69
C PRO A 79 -4.73 2.28 15.58
N GLY A 80 -4.29 2.57 14.36
CA GLY A 80 -2.87 2.74 14.02
C GLY A 80 -2.29 1.60 13.19
N GLU A 81 -3.02 0.49 13.05
CA GLU A 81 -2.56 -0.68 12.30
C GLU A 81 -3.15 -0.76 10.89
N VAL A 82 -2.37 -1.32 9.98
CA VAL A 82 -2.80 -1.70 8.64
C VAL A 82 -3.20 -3.17 8.65
N VAL A 83 -4.47 -3.42 8.36
CA VAL A 83 -5.07 -4.76 8.31
C VAL A 83 -5.52 -5.07 6.90
N TRP A 84 -5.80 -6.33 6.62
CA TRP A 84 -6.32 -6.76 5.33
C TRP A 84 -7.70 -7.34 5.48
N GLY A 85 -8.58 -6.96 4.55
CA GLY A 85 -9.92 -7.49 4.46
C GLY A 85 -10.46 -7.35 3.05
N TRP A 86 -11.60 -8.01 2.81
CA TRP A 86 -12.31 -7.86 1.55
C TRP A 86 -13.04 -6.52 1.54
N VAL A 87 -12.64 -5.62 0.63
CA VAL A 87 -13.21 -4.29 0.49
C VAL A 87 -14.07 -4.24 -0.77
N PRO A 88 -15.37 -3.87 -0.68
CA PRO A 88 -16.25 -3.76 -1.82
C PRO A 88 -15.79 -2.66 -2.79
N TYR A 89 -16.09 -2.85 -4.07
CA TYR A 89 -16.03 -1.79 -5.06
C TYR A 89 -17.17 -0.79 -4.83
N GLU A 90 -16.98 0.45 -5.25
CA GLU A 90 -17.98 1.51 -5.10
C GLU A 90 -19.15 1.28 -6.07
N ASP A 91 -18.84 0.95 -7.32
CA ASP A 91 -19.86 0.82 -8.38
C ASP A 91 -20.75 -0.42 -8.21
N ASP A 92 -20.22 -1.50 -7.62
CA ASP A 92 -20.96 -2.73 -7.32
C ASP A 92 -20.44 -3.34 -6.01
N PRO A 93 -21.15 -3.15 -4.87
CA PRO A 93 -20.70 -3.66 -3.58
C PRO A 93 -20.78 -5.18 -3.45
N ARG A 94 -21.33 -5.89 -4.43
CA ARG A 94 -21.28 -7.36 -4.50
C ARG A 94 -19.93 -7.86 -5.00
N GLN A 95 -19.16 -6.99 -5.63
CA GLN A 95 -17.81 -7.23 -6.10
C GLN A 95 -16.81 -6.48 -5.23
N GLY A 96 -15.60 -7.02 -5.13
CA GLY A 96 -14.58 -6.45 -4.31
C GLY A 96 -13.27 -7.19 -4.45
N LYS A 97 -12.30 -6.80 -3.63
CA LYS A 97 -11.01 -7.48 -3.57
C LYS A 97 -10.43 -7.35 -2.16
N ASP A 98 -9.47 -8.22 -1.87
CA ASP A 98 -8.66 -8.09 -0.67
C ASP A 98 -7.77 -6.84 -0.76
N ARG A 99 -7.83 -5.98 0.26
CA ARG A 99 -7.08 -4.71 0.31
C ARG A 99 -6.53 -4.44 1.71
N PRO A 100 -5.37 -3.75 1.79
CA PRO A 100 -4.95 -3.15 3.05
C PRO A 100 -5.89 -1.99 3.42
N VAL A 101 -6.17 -1.86 4.71
CA VAL A 101 -7.01 -0.84 5.33
C VAL A 101 -6.27 -0.35 6.58
N LEU A 102 -6.05 0.96 6.71
CA LEU A 102 -5.53 1.55 7.94
C LEU A 102 -6.71 1.71 8.89
N VAL A 103 -6.65 1.12 10.07
CA VAL A 103 -7.60 1.36 11.14
C VAL A 103 -7.28 2.70 11.78
N VAL A 104 -8.25 3.61 11.80
CA VAL A 104 -8.11 5.00 12.30
C VAL A 104 -8.83 5.25 13.61
N GLY A 105 -9.68 4.32 14.03
CA GLY A 105 -10.46 4.46 15.25
C GLY A 105 -11.53 3.38 15.33
N THR A 106 -12.56 3.65 16.15
CA THR A 106 -13.63 2.70 16.40
C THR A 106 -15.01 3.33 16.36
N ARG A 107 -16.02 2.47 16.23
CA ARG A 107 -17.44 2.79 16.44
C ARG A 107 -18.08 1.63 17.19
N GLY A 108 -18.31 1.82 18.49
CA GLY A 108 -18.74 0.73 19.35
C GLY A 108 -17.70 -0.39 19.34
N ARG A 109 -18.11 -1.62 19.00
CA ARG A 109 -17.21 -2.80 18.91
C ARG A 109 -16.48 -2.92 17.58
N ASP A 110 -16.93 -2.18 16.56
CA ASP A 110 -16.39 -2.29 15.21
C ASP A 110 -15.26 -1.27 15.02
N LEU A 111 -14.35 -1.61 14.12
CA LEU A 111 -13.23 -0.77 13.72
C LEU A 111 -13.70 0.21 12.62
N VAL A 112 -13.02 1.33 12.53
CA VAL A 112 -13.20 2.29 11.44
C VAL A 112 -11.87 2.48 10.75
N GLY A 113 -11.86 2.44 9.42
CA GLY A 113 -10.63 2.47 8.65
C GLY A 113 -10.75 3.15 7.29
N VAL A 114 -9.60 3.36 6.66
CA VAL A 114 -9.48 3.91 5.31
C VAL A 114 -8.67 2.97 4.43
N GLN A 115 -9.11 2.78 3.19
CA GLN A 115 -8.44 1.85 2.28
C GLN A 115 -7.07 2.37 1.84
N LEU A 116 -6.10 1.46 1.69
CA LEU A 116 -4.80 1.74 1.09
C LEU A 116 -4.75 1.30 -0.37
N THR A 117 -3.85 1.93 -1.11
CA THR A 117 -3.43 1.51 -2.45
C THR A 117 -1.94 1.79 -2.62
N SER A 118 -1.25 0.94 -3.37
CA SER A 118 0.13 1.18 -3.81
C SER A 118 0.16 1.74 -5.25
N LYS A 119 -0.98 2.25 -5.74
CA LYS A 119 -1.06 2.92 -7.03
C LYS A 119 -0.81 4.39 -6.76
N ASP A 120 0.13 4.98 -7.48
CA ASP A 120 0.44 6.41 -7.42
C ASP A 120 -0.74 7.18 -8.02
N HIS A 121 -1.47 7.92 -7.19
CA HIS A 121 -2.52 8.86 -7.62
C HIS A 121 -2.06 10.32 -7.53
N SER A 122 -0.86 10.59 -7.00
CA SER A 122 -0.29 11.95 -6.89
C SER A 122 -0.20 12.67 -8.25
N ARG A 123 0.13 11.93 -9.33
CA ARG A 123 0.24 12.48 -10.71
C ARG A 123 -1.10 12.86 -11.34
N ASP A 124 -2.20 12.41 -10.74
CA ASP A 124 -3.57 12.63 -11.18
C ASP A 124 -4.38 13.45 -10.16
N GLY A 125 -3.76 14.02 -9.12
CA GLY A 125 -4.46 14.61 -7.97
C GLY A 125 -5.60 15.57 -8.32
N GLY A 126 -5.43 16.45 -9.30
CA GLY A 126 -6.51 17.35 -9.77
C GLY A 126 -7.68 16.63 -10.46
N ARG A 127 -7.41 15.54 -11.19
CA ARG A 127 -8.44 14.67 -11.79
C ARG A 127 -9.15 13.81 -10.74
N GLU A 128 -8.42 13.39 -9.72
CA GLU A 128 -8.96 12.61 -8.59
C GLU A 128 -9.86 13.48 -7.71
N ALA A 129 -9.42 14.69 -7.37
CA ALA A 129 -10.21 15.65 -6.60
C ALA A 129 -11.50 16.06 -7.35
N ALA A 130 -11.43 16.21 -8.68
CA ALA A 130 -12.62 16.45 -9.50
C ALA A 130 -13.63 15.28 -9.48
N ARG A 131 -13.20 14.08 -9.08
CA ARG A 131 -14.05 12.90 -8.85
C ARG A 131 -14.42 12.73 -7.38
N GLY A 132 -14.14 13.72 -6.53
CA GLY A 132 -14.38 13.68 -5.09
C GLY A 132 -13.37 12.83 -4.31
N ARG A 133 -12.32 12.31 -4.96
CA ARG A 133 -11.36 11.41 -4.31
C ARG A 133 -10.18 12.18 -3.73
N THR A 134 -9.86 11.88 -2.48
CA THR A 134 -8.74 12.49 -1.76
C THR A 134 -7.80 11.39 -1.28
N TRP A 135 -6.58 11.44 -1.79
CA TRP A 135 -5.51 10.49 -1.47
C TRP A 135 -4.41 11.17 -0.65
N VAL A 136 -3.88 10.46 0.35
CA VAL A 136 -2.81 10.95 1.23
C VAL A 136 -1.69 9.94 1.28
N ASP A 137 -0.45 10.38 1.04
CA ASP A 137 0.74 9.54 1.12
C ASP A 137 0.96 9.02 2.55
N VAL A 138 1.18 7.71 2.69
CA VAL A 138 1.58 7.05 3.94
C VAL A 138 2.93 6.33 3.82
N GLY A 139 3.55 6.45 2.66
CA GLY A 139 4.83 5.87 2.31
C GLY A 139 4.80 4.34 2.21
N SER A 140 5.94 3.71 2.36
CA SER A 140 6.10 2.25 2.42
C SER A 140 6.11 1.69 3.85
N GLY A 141 5.80 0.39 3.97
CA GLY A 141 5.86 -0.37 5.22
C GLY A 141 5.55 -1.85 5.04
N ALA A 142 5.69 -2.63 6.11
CA ALA A 142 5.65 -4.10 6.07
C ALA A 142 4.28 -4.69 5.68
N TRP A 143 3.22 -3.87 5.62
CA TRP A 143 1.93 -4.28 5.06
C TRP A 143 2.01 -4.66 3.57
N ASP A 144 2.97 -4.10 2.82
CA ASP A 144 3.28 -4.51 1.45
C ASP A 144 4.64 -5.21 1.41
N SER A 145 4.66 -6.50 1.09
CA SER A 145 5.88 -7.31 1.01
C SER A 145 6.88 -6.83 -0.05
N ARG A 146 6.45 -5.96 -0.97
CA ARG A 146 7.29 -5.33 -1.99
C ARG A 146 7.86 -3.99 -1.54
N GLY A 147 7.47 -3.49 -0.36
CA GLY A 147 7.90 -2.20 0.18
C GLY A 147 7.54 -1.02 -0.72
N ARG A 148 6.41 -1.08 -1.43
CA ARG A 148 6.00 0.01 -2.32
C ARG A 148 5.41 1.16 -1.52
N GLU A 149 5.65 2.37 -2.01
CA GLU A 149 4.95 3.56 -1.54
C GLU A 149 3.44 3.37 -1.68
N SER A 150 2.71 3.78 -0.66
CA SER A 150 1.27 3.59 -0.53
C SER A 150 0.59 4.91 -0.14
N GLU A 151 -0.67 5.01 -0.55
CA GLU A 151 -1.57 6.12 -0.27
C GLU A 151 -2.84 5.58 0.43
N VAL A 152 -3.45 6.39 1.28
CA VAL A 152 -4.79 6.12 1.86
C VAL A 152 -5.84 7.00 1.20
N ARG A 153 -7.06 6.46 1.07
CA ARG A 153 -8.21 7.21 0.57
C ARG A 153 -9.02 7.80 1.71
N VAL A 154 -8.95 9.12 1.92
CA VAL A 154 -9.58 9.77 3.08
C VAL A 154 -11.02 10.23 2.85
N ASP A 155 -11.47 10.36 1.59
CA ASP A 155 -12.88 10.62 1.28
C ASP A 155 -13.78 9.41 1.60
N ARG A 156 -13.21 8.20 1.55
CA ARG A 156 -13.95 6.95 1.72
C ARG A 156 -13.61 6.28 3.05
N VAL A 157 -14.48 6.48 4.03
CA VAL A 157 -14.37 5.87 5.36
C VAL A 157 -15.11 4.54 5.37
N LEU A 158 -14.51 3.52 5.99
CA LEU A 158 -15.03 2.16 6.04
C LEU A 158 -15.34 1.76 7.47
N LEU A 159 -16.50 1.14 7.68
CA LEU A 159 -16.79 0.38 8.88
C LEU A 159 -16.29 -1.05 8.68
N VAL A 160 -15.43 -1.48 9.60
CA VAL A 160 -14.70 -2.74 9.55
C VAL A 160 -15.10 -3.57 10.77
N PRO A 161 -16.02 -4.54 10.62
CA PRO A 161 -16.27 -5.51 11.68
C PRO A 161 -14.98 -6.24 12.02
N ARG A 162 -14.67 -6.46 13.30
CA ARG A 162 -13.44 -7.18 13.71
C ARG A 162 -13.32 -8.54 13.03
N GLY A 163 -14.43 -9.30 12.95
CA GLY A 163 -14.48 -10.59 12.25
C GLY A 163 -14.36 -10.53 10.71
N ALA A 164 -14.30 -9.34 10.11
CA ALA A 164 -14.01 -9.16 8.68
C ALA A 164 -12.51 -8.98 8.39
N VAL A 165 -11.69 -8.79 9.44
CA VAL A 165 -10.23 -8.75 9.33
C VAL A 165 -9.71 -10.15 9.03
N ARG A 166 -8.86 -10.26 8.00
CA ARG A 166 -8.29 -11.53 7.53
C ARG A 166 -6.84 -11.73 7.94
N ARG A 167 -6.09 -10.63 8.03
CA ARG A 167 -4.72 -10.63 8.55
C ARG A 167 -4.33 -9.22 8.99
N GLU A 168 -3.48 -9.14 9.99
CA GLU A 168 -2.70 -7.94 10.25
C GLU A 168 -1.55 -7.82 9.25
N GLY A 169 -1.22 -6.57 8.93
CA GLY A 169 -0.13 -6.22 8.04
C GLY A 169 1.04 -5.66 8.82
N ALA A 170 0.85 -4.48 9.43
CA ALA A 170 1.85 -3.79 10.25
C ALA A 170 1.29 -2.52 10.89
N THR A 171 1.95 -2.02 11.93
CA THR A 171 1.70 -0.70 12.52
C THR A 171 2.19 0.44 11.62
N LEU A 172 1.38 1.46 11.43
CA LEU A 172 1.79 2.72 10.80
C LEU A 172 2.48 3.62 11.83
N ALA A 173 3.57 4.27 11.44
CA ALA A 173 4.26 5.23 12.31
C ALA A 173 3.33 6.38 12.71
N ARG A 174 3.34 6.75 14.01
CA ARG A 174 2.44 7.75 14.59
C ARG A 174 2.39 9.08 13.80
N VAL A 175 3.54 9.59 13.38
CA VAL A 175 3.61 10.84 12.61
C VAL A 175 2.80 10.77 11.31
N ARG A 176 2.85 9.64 10.61
CA ARG A 176 2.07 9.44 9.37
C ARG A 176 0.60 9.24 9.67
N PHE A 177 0.28 8.54 10.76
CA PHE A 177 -1.09 8.40 11.24
C PHE A 177 -1.74 9.76 11.54
N ASP A 178 -1.02 10.65 12.24
CA ASP A 178 -1.51 11.99 12.58
C ASP A 178 -1.79 12.82 11.32
N VAL A 179 -1.00 12.67 10.24
CA VAL A 179 -1.27 13.28 8.93
C VAL A 179 -2.58 12.77 8.33
N VAL A 180 -2.83 11.45 8.38
CA VAL A 180 -4.09 10.86 7.89
C VAL A 180 -5.29 11.36 8.69
N VAL A 181 -5.18 11.42 10.02
CA VAL A 181 -6.25 11.94 10.89
C VAL A 181 -6.53 13.41 10.60
N ALA A 182 -5.51 14.23 10.40
CA ALA A 182 -5.68 15.63 10.02
C ALA A 182 -6.41 15.77 8.67
N ALA A 183 -6.04 14.96 7.68
CA ALA A 183 -6.69 14.94 6.38
C ALA A 183 -8.16 14.47 6.47
N LEU A 184 -8.46 13.45 7.28
CA LEU A 184 -9.82 13.00 7.54
C LEU A 184 -10.67 14.11 8.16
N ARG A 185 -10.17 14.79 9.19
CA ARG A 185 -10.87 15.93 9.81
C ARG A 185 -11.13 17.05 8.82
N GLY A 186 -10.12 17.41 8.03
CA GLY A 186 -10.24 18.45 7.00
C GLY A 186 -11.25 18.10 5.91
N HIS A 187 -11.30 16.84 5.47
CA HIS A 187 -12.22 16.41 4.42
C HIS A 187 -13.68 16.31 4.90
N HIS A 188 -13.90 15.76 6.10
CA HIS A 188 -15.25 15.48 6.62
C HIS A 188 -15.80 16.54 7.58
N GLY A 189 -15.01 17.58 7.90
CA GLY A 189 -15.43 18.67 8.80
C GLY A 189 -15.54 18.26 10.27
N TRP A 190 -14.71 17.32 10.71
CA TRP A 190 -14.68 16.79 12.09
C TRP A 190 -13.75 17.56 13.03
#